data_AF-A0A662CPZ5-F1
#
_entry.id   AF-A0A662CPZ5-F1
#
_cell.length_a   1.000
_cell.length_b   1.000
_cell.length_c   1.000
_cell.angle_alpha   90.00
_cell.angle_beta   90.00
_cell.angle_gamma   90.00
#
_symmetry.space_group_name_H-M   'P 1'
#
loop_
_entity.id
_entity.type
_entity.pdbx_description
1 polymer ?
#
loop_
_entity_poly.entity_id
_entity_poly.type
_entity_poly.pdbx_seq_one_letter_code
_entity_poly.pdbx_strand_id
1 'polypeptide(L)'
;MKKVIIFLFIPFLLLISCQSASDESVSPASSSSSTSALSATASTVSPSRLKVSVDPRLELLAVVQYLSGYREKFGLLNKFQFSYWEKIKEKFTPYKNHQAVQFFARLTDYGFTYDAPPLFVLHLSYPPELKIEHPFSPEVKVRAGGEKNLKKFTSLLRDFARRTNFMAFFQAQQDYFARLTEPVRSILAKLRLVETLEEYFGQQQSSYNIILAPLFWGNYGPRLKADQGYDIYNIVSPIRLKQGLPYFGDGVYFQSLAWHEFSHSFVNPLAEKYQDELKKYAVLYPPIEKKMKAQAYTSWLIAVNEHVVRAVTSRLAARLYSPQLGEQALKAEERKGFIYVRPLYEKLEFYETHRDQYPSFSDFYPELLKVWAELAEHPPEKILFTGPINAVVMDRANVVLVVPTHEKDPAAQQKIHQYVKQIQSQFFPGRPIMTDEEALQQDLSPYAVVIYGTTEGNRLLARLLPQLPVRFGKQRIMA
;
A
#
# COMPACT_ATOMS: atom_id res chain seq x y z
N MET A 1 -15.01 17.16 21.21
CA MET A 1 -14.46 16.00 20.47
C MET A 1 -15.01 14.72 21.08
N LYS A 2 -15.95 14.03 20.44
CA LYS A 2 -16.45 12.73 20.91
C LYS A 2 -15.45 11.64 20.49
N LYS A 3 -14.71 11.08 21.45
CA LYS A 3 -13.77 9.98 21.23
C LYS A 3 -14.52 8.64 21.26
N VAL A 4 -14.05 7.71 20.44
CA VAL A 4 -14.67 6.39 20.19
C VAL A 4 -14.34 5.45 21.35
N ILE A 5 -15.37 4.92 22.01
CA ILE A 5 -15.29 3.84 23.00
C ILE A 5 -15.70 2.54 22.28
N ILE A 6 -14.92 1.46 22.40
CA ILE A 6 -15.15 0.19 21.69
C ILE A 6 -15.38 -0.94 22.69
N PHE A 7 -16.40 -1.77 22.41
CA PHE A 7 -16.80 -2.93 23.22
C PHE A 7 -16.82 -4.22 22.42
N LEU A 8 -16.53 -5.34 23.08
CA LEU A 8 -16.49 -6.67 22.48
C LEU A 8 -17.30 -7.68 23.30
N PHE A 9 -18.22 -8.40 22.66
CA PHE A 9 -18.98 -9.54 23.21
C PHE A 9 -18.47 -10.84 22.56
N ILE A 10 -18.14 -11.86 23.37
CA ILE A 10 -17.70 -13.18 22.88
C ILE A 10 -18.73 -14.23 23.31
N PRO A 11 -19.50 -14.83 22.38
CA PRO A 11 -20.13 -16.11 22.64
C PRO A 11 -19.32 -17.24 21.99
N PHE A 12 -18.82 -18.13 22.85
CA PHE A 12 -18.37 -19.51 22.60
C PHE A 12 -17.07 -19.78 21.80
N LEU A 13 -16.13 -20.46 22.48
CA LEU A 13 -14.98 -21.17 21.94
C LEU A 13 -15.41 -22.43 21.18
N LEU A 14 -14.91 -22.62 19.97
CA LEU A 14 -14.78 -23.93 19.33
C LEU A 14 -13.34 -24.41 19.50
N LEU A 15 -13.19 -25.51 20.25
CA LEU A 15 -11.96 -26.27 20.42
C LEU A 15 -11.58 -26.91 19.08
N ILE A 16 -10.39 -26.61 18.57
CA ILE A 16 -9.70 -27.47 17.59
C ILE A 16 -8.42 -27.94 18.26
N SER A 17 -8.41 -29.22 18.59
CA SER A 17 -7.25 -29.98 19.04
C SER A 17 -6.21 -30.09 17.92
N CYS A 18 -4.99 -29.61 18.17
CA CYS A 18 -3.82 -30.01 17.39
C CYS A 18 -3.51 -31.47 17.69
N GLN A 19 -3.57 -32.34 16.66
CA GLN A 19 -2.77 -33.56 16.64
C GLN A 19 -1.53 -33.31 15.79
N SER A 20 -0.38 -33.46 16.44
CA SER A 20 0.93 -33.60 15.85
C SER A 20 1.01 -34.92 15.08
N ALA A 21 1.35 -34.88 13.79
CA ALA A 21 1.86 -36.03 13.07
C ALA A 21 3.38 -35.85 12.92
N SER A 22 4.09 -36.79 13.55
CA SER A 22 5.53 -36.97 13.54
C SER A 22 6.04 -37.45 12.19
N ASP A 23 7.28 -37.07 11.91
CA ASP A 23 8.16 -37.64 10.88
C ASP A 23 8.19 -39.17 10.90
N GLU A 24 8.07 -39.79 9.72
CA GLU A 24 8.80 -41.01 9.41
C GLU A 24 9.36 -40.93 7.98
N SER A 25 10.67 -41.17 7.91
CA SER A 25 11.44 -41.31 6.69
C SER A 25 11.64 -42.79 6.39
N VAL A 26 11.36 -43.23 5.15
CA VAL A 26 11.96 -44.46 4.61
C VAL A 26 12.30 -44.28 3.12
N SER A 27 13.57 -44.61 2.86
CA SER A 27 14.44 -44.67 1.68
C SER A 27 13.95 -45.40 0.40
N PRO A 28 14.74 -45.39 -0.71
CA PRO A 28 14.26 -45.29 -2.09
C PRO A 28 14.20 -46.63 -2.85
N ALA A 29 13.51 -46.62 -4.00
CA ALA A 29 13.62 -47.66 -5.01
C ALA A 29 13.69 -47.04 -6.42
N SER A 30 14.41 -47.74 -7.30
CA SER A 30 15.02 -47.30 -8.54
C SER A 30 14.22 -47.63 -9.81
N SER A 31 14.62 -46.95 -10.88
CA SER A 31 14.52 -47.30 -12.31
C SER A 31 13.19 -47.09 -13.06
N SER A 32 13.20 -46.22 -14.07
CA SER A 32 13.43 -46.64 -15.47
C SER A 32 13.46 -45.43 -16.41
N SER A 33 14.36 -45.51 -17.37
CA SER A 33 14.65 -44.55 -18.43
C SER A 33 13.62 -44.58 -19.55
N SER A 34 13.22 -43.41 -20.06
CA SER A 34 12.94 -43.26 -21.50
C SER A 34 13.33 -41.86 -21.97
N THR A 35 14.25 -41.85 -22.92
CA THR A 35 14.78 -40.69 -23.66
C THR A 35 13.78 -40.30 -24.75
N SER A 36 13.41 -39.01 -24.80
CA SER A 36 12.97 -38.40 -26.06
C SER A 36 13.67 -37.06 -26.24
N ALA A 37 14.41 -36.97 -27.35
CA ALA A 37 15.12 -35.79 -27.76
C ALA A 37 14.13 -34.83 -28.42
N LEU A 38 14.05 -33.59 -27.92
CA LEU A 38 13.37 -32.49 -28.61
C LEU A 38 14.31 -31.29 -28.72
N SER A 39 14.69 -31.08 -29.97
CA SER A 39 15.31 -29.93 -30.61
C SER A 39 15.30 -28.62 -29.82
N ALA A 40 16.51 -28.13 -29.50
CA ALA A 40 16.73 -26.77 -29.03
C ALA A 40 16.58 -25.80 -30.22
N THR A 41 15.38 -25.24 -30.39
CA THR A 41 15.24 -23.98 -31.13
C THR A 41 15.81 -22.87 -30.25
N ALA A 42 16.87 -22.23 -30.73
CA ALA A 42 17.43 -21.04 -30.13
C ALA A 42 16.36 -19.93 -30.09
N SER A 43 15.67 -19.82 -28.96
CA SER A 43 14.82 -18.68 -28.66
C SER A 43 15.71 -17.44 -28.59
N THR A 44 15.61 -16.59 -29.60
CA THR A 44 16.06 -15.21 -29.52
C THR A 44 15.29 -14.55 -28.38
N VAL A 45 15.91 -14.47 -27.20
CA VAL A 45 15.33 -13.86 -26.02
C VAL A 45 15.16 -12.38 -26.31
N SER A 46 13.94 -11.96 -26.63
CA SER A 46 13.56 -10.56 -26.61
C SER A 46 13.97 -9.95 -25.27
N PRO A 47 14.58 -8.75 -25.23
CA PRO A 47 14.99 -8.12 -23.98
C PRO A 47 13.81 -8.09 -22.99
N SER A 48 14.05 -8.46 -21.73
CA SER A 48 13.03 -8.37 -20.68
C SER A 48 12.43 -6.96 -20.65
N ARG A 49 11.10 -6.86 -20.83
CA ARG A 49 10.36 -5.59 -20.70
C ARG A 49 10.24 -5.13 -19.24
N LEU A 50 10.59 -6.01 -18.29
CA LEU A 50 10.73 -5.67 -16.87
C LEU A 50 12.17 -5.32 -16.54
N LYS A 51 12.39 -4.11 -16.03
CA LYS A 51 13.68 -3.61 -15.57
C LYS A 51 13.66 -3.36 -14.07
N VAL A 52 14.79 -3.60 -13.41
CA VAL A 52 14.99 -3.29 -11.98
C VAL A 52 16.22 -2.40 -11.85
N SER A 53 16.08 -1.23 -11.23
CA SER A 53 17.17 -0.26 -11.12
C SER A 53 17.08 0.59 -9.86
N VAL A 54 18.14 1.34 -9.60
CA VAL A 54 18.10 2.58 -8.79
C VAL A 54 18.24 3.73 -9.79
N ASP A 55 17.33 4.71 -9.75
CA ASP A 55 17.26 5.77 -10.76
C ASP A 55 17.99 7.04 -10.27
N PRO A 56 18.98 7.57 -11.02
CA PRO A 56 19.75 8.74 -10.61
C PRO A 56 18.90 10.01 -10.47
N ARG A 57 17.77 10.11 -11.18
CA ARG A 57 16.84 11.24 -11.09
C ARG A 57 16.14 11.24 -9.74
N LEU A 58 15.69 10.08 -9.26
CA LEU A 58 15.06 9.94 -7.94
C LEU A 58 16.06 10.08 -6.80
N GLU A 59 17.29 9.59 -6.95
CA GLU A 59 18.33 9.77 -5.93
C GLU A 59 18.72 11.25 -5.79
N LEU A 60 18.86 11.98 -6.90
CA LEU A 60 19.10 13.43 -6.89
C LEU A 60 17.96 14.17 -6.20
N LEU A 61 16.71 13.79 -6.51
CA LEU A 61 15.52 14.34 -5.87
C LEU A 61 15.51 14.09 -4.37
N ALA A 62 15.80 12.87 -3.91
CA ALA A 62 15.85 12.55 -2.48
C ALA A 62 16.92 13.35 -1.73
N VAL A 63 18.08 13.59 -2.34
CA VAL A 63 19.11 14.46 -1.76
C VAL A 63 18.57 15.88 -1.56
N VAL A 64 17.93 16.47 -2.57
CA VAL A 64 17.34 17.81 -2.48
C VAL A 64 16.20 17.87 -1.46
N GLN A 65 15.32 16.85 -1.43
CA GLN A 65 14.26 16.70 -0.44
C GLN A 65 14.82 16.61 0.98
N TYR A 66 15.86 15.81 1.19
CA TYR A 66 16.51 15.67 2.49
C TYR A 66 17.03 17.03 2.98
N LEU A 67 17.78 17.75 2.13
CA LEU A 67 18.34 19.05 2.49
C LEU A 67 17.27 20.12 2.76
N SER A 68 16.08 19.99 2.16
CA SER A 68 15.00 20.96 2.30
C SER A 68 14.17 20.79 3.58
N GLY A 69 14.49 19.81 4.42
CA GLY A 69 13.68 19.44 5.59
C GLY A 69 12.40 18.67 5.24
N TYR A 70 12.31 18.12 4.02
CA TYR A 70 11.13 17.40 3.55
C TYR A 70 10.82 16.17 4.40
N ARG A 71 11.88 15.48 4.84
CA ARG A 71 11.81 14.31 5.71
C ARG A 71 11.13 14.62 7.03
N GLU A 72 11.48 15.74 7.65
CA GLU A 72 10.95 16.16 8.95
C GLU A 72 9.51 16.68 8.80
N LYS A 73 9.24 17.45 7.74
CA LYS A 73 7.92 18.06 7.49
C LYS A 73 6.85 17.04 7.11
N PHE A 74 7.19 16.05 6.26
CA PHE A 74 6.19 15.14 5.68
C PHE A 74 6.43 13.65 5.98
N GLY A 75 7.60 13.26 6.47
CA GLY A 75 7.90 11.85 6.74
C GLY A 75 8.02 10.97 5.47
N LEU A 76 8.26 11.58 4.31
CA LEU A 76 8.30 10.90 3.00
C LEU A 76 9.71 10.45 2.56
N LEU A 77 10.69 10.60 3.45
CA LEU A 77 12.00 9.94 3.37
C LEU A 77 12.17 9.08 4.62
N ASN A 78 12.73 7.88 4.47
CA ASN A 78 12.83 6.95 5.59
C ASN A 78 13.81 7.45 6.67
N LYS A 79 13.61 6.94 7.89
CA LYS A 79 14.45 7.28 9.04
C LYS A 79 15.50 6.23 9.40
N PHE A 80 15.75 5.28 8.50
CA PHE A 80 16.71 4.21 8.75
C PHE A 80 18.14 4.75 8.85
N GLN A 81 18.98 4.03 9.58
CA GLN A 81 20.39 4.35 9.78
C GLN A 81 21.25 3.31 9.06
N PHE A 82 21.84 3.69 7.93
CA PHE A 82 22.70 2.83 7.12
C PHE A 82 23.77 3.65 6.41
N SER A 83 24.88 3.01 6.02
CA SER A 83 26.10 3.70 5.57
C SER A 83 25.88 4.66 4.38
N TYR A 84 24.95 4.35 3.48
CA TYR A 84 24.65 5.22 2.35
C TYR A 84 23.99 6.55 2.76
N TRP A 85 23.17 6.59 3.82
CA TRP A 85 22.69 7.85 4.40
C TRP A 85 23.85 8.74 4.89
N GLU A 86 24.86 8.15 5.54
CA GLU A 86 26.00 8.91 6.05
C GLU A 86 26.84 9.51 4.92
N LYS A 87 27.07 8.76 3.84
CA LYS A 87 27.73 9.28 2.63
C LYS A 87 26.98 10.47 2.01
N ILE A 88 25.64 10.41 2.00
CA ILE A 88 24.80 11.51 1.51
C ILE A 88 24.96 12.74 2.40
N LYS A 89 24.87 12.57 3.73
CA LYS A 89 25.01 13.67 4.68
C LYS A 89 26.38 14.34 4.54
N GLU A 90 27.44 13.55 4.55
CA GLU A 90 28.81 14.04 4.42
C GLU A 90 28.99 14.84 3.13
N LYS A 91 28.53 14.30 1.99
CA LYS A 91 28.73 14.93 0.68
C LYS A 91 27.88 16.17 0.45
N PHE A 92 26.60 16.15 0.84
CA PHE A 92 25.62 17.12 0.36
C PHE A 92 25.18 18.16 1.39
N THR A 93 25.43 17.95 2.70
CA THR A 93 25.09 18.95 3.74
C THR A 93 25.62 20.36 3.46
N PRO A 94 26.86 20.56 2.92
CA PRO A 94 27.35 21.89 2.58
C PRO A 94 26.46 22.66 1.58
N TYR A 95 25.62 21.96 0.80
CA TYR A 95 24.76 22.54 -0.22
C TYR A 95 23.33 22.81 0.26
N LYS A 96 23.06 22.77 1.57
CA LYS A 96 21.73 23.03 2.15
C LYS A 96 21.13 24.37 1.72
N ASN A 97 21.95 25.40 1.51
CA ASN A 97 21.51 26.73 1.10
C ASN A 97 21.42 26.90 -0.43
N HIS A 98 21.59 25.84 -1.22
CA HIS A 98 21.48 25.92 -2.67
C HIS A 98 20.06 26.29 -3.11
N GLN A 99 19.94 27.08 -4.18
CA GLN A 99 18.65 27.58 -4.67
C GLN A 99 17.66 26.47 -5.02
N ALA A 100 18.14 25.33 -5.53
CA ALA A 100 17.31 24.14 -5.79
C ALA A 100 16.61 23.63 -4.52
N VAL A 101 17.32 23.59 -3.38
CA VAL A 101 16.79 23.12 -2.09
C VAL A 101 15.71 24.07 -1.58
N GLN A 102 16.00 25.37 -1.59
CA GLN A 102 15.05 26.39 -1.16
C GLN A 102 13.83 26.47 -2.08
N PHE A 103 14.02 26.30 -3.39
CA PHE A 103 12.93 26.32 -4.35
C PHE A 103 12.04 25.09 -4.22
N PHE A 104 12.63 23.90 -4.03
CA PHE A 104 11.85 22.69 -3.75
C PHE A 104 10.99 22.85 -2.49
N ALA A 105 11.54 23.40 -1.39
CA ALA A 105 10.76 23.67 -0.18
C ALA A 105 9.51 24.53 -0.46
N ARG A 106 9.64 25.57 -1.30
CA ARG A 106 8.52 26.42 -1.72
C ARG A 106 7.51 25.70 -2.61
N LEU A 107 7.95 24.78 -3.47
CA LEU A 107 7.01 24.00 -4.28
C LEU A 107 6.05 23.18 -3.42
N THR A 108 6.47 22.77 -2.21
CA THR A 108 5.60 22.03 -1.29
C THR A 108 4.37 22.82 -0.85
N ASP A 109 4.43 24.16 -0.88
CA ASP A 109 3.30 25.03 -0.53
C ASP A 109 2.21 25.03 -1.62
N TYR A 110 2.54 24.61 -2.85
CA TYR A 110 1.59 24.36 -3.94
C TYR A 110 1.07 22.91 -3.97
N GLY A 111 1.46 22.08 -3.00
CA GLY A 111 1.10 20.66 -2.95
C GLY A 111 2.05 19.74 -3.72
N PHE A 112 3.27 20.20 -4.07
CA PHE A 112 4.30 19.39 -4.72
C PHE A 112 4.93 18.40 -3.73
N THR A 113 4.16 17.38 -3.39
CA THR A 113 4.46 16.38 -2.35
C THR A 113 4.11 14.96 -2.82
N TYR A 114 4.38 13.92 -2.03
CA TYR A 114 4.02 12.54 -2.35
C TYR A 114 4.53 12.10 -3.74
N ASP A 115 3.62 11.75 -4.65
CA ASP A 115 3.83 11.22 -5.99
C ASP A 115 4.20 12.28 -7.05
N ALA A 116 3.90 13.57 -6.81
CA ALA A 116 4.17 14.62 -7.81
C ALA A 116 5.67 14.87 -8.06
N PRO A 117 6.55 14.98 -7.04
CA PRO A 117 7.99 15.13 -7.28
C PRO A 117 8.64 13.92 -7.97
N PRO A 118 8.34 12.66 -7.59
CA PRO A 118 8.83 11.49 -8.32
C PRO A 118 8.35 11.45 -9.77
N LEU A 119 7.06 11.69 -10.02
CA LEU A 119 6.54 11.75 -11.40
C LEU A 119 7.23 12.86 -12.21
N PHE A 120 7.42 14.06 -11.62
CA PHE A 120 8.11 15.17 -12.25
C PHE A 120 9.49 14.78 -12.78
N VAL A 121 10.33 14.14 -11.96
CA VAL A 121 11.70 13.84 -12.39
C VAL A 121 11.75 12.76 -13.47
N LEU A 122 10.74 11.88 -13.56
CA LEU A 122 10.65 10.90 -14.64
C LEU A 122 10.41 11.55 -16.01
N HIS A 123 9.80 12.75 -16.08
CA HIS A 123 9.69 13.52 -17.33
C HIS A 123 11.02 14.06 -17.86
N LEU A 124 12.11 13.91 -17.10
CA LEU A 124 13.42 14.44 -17.42
C LEU A 124 14.39 13.33 -17.84
N SER A 125 15.36 13.69 -18.69
CA SER A 125 16.54 12.89 -18.95
C SER A 125 17.36 12.70 -17.67
N TYR A 126 18.35 11.82 -17.71
CA TYR A 126 19.26 11.64 -16.58
C TYR A 126 20.06 12.93 -16.26
N PRO A 127 20.47 13.11 -14.98
CA PRO A 127 21.41 14.15 -14.62
C PRO A 127 22.80 13.90 -15.22
N PRO A 128 23.63 14.95 -15.38
CA PRO A 128 23.36 16.33 -14.99
C PRO A 128 22.47 17.10 -15.98
N GLU A 129 22.16 16.57 -17.17
CA GLU A 129 21.50 17.33 -18.24
C GLU A 129 20.04 17.68 -17.90
N LEU A 130 19.27 16.73 -17.35
CA LEU A 130 17.86 16.93 -16.98
C LEU A 130 17.06 17.65 -18.08
N LYS A 131 17.19 17.21 -19.33
CA LYS A 131 16.39 17.72 -20.46
C LYS A 131 14.95 17.26 -20.26
N ILE A 132 13.97 18.08 -20.66
CA ILE A 132 12.57 17.66 -20.63
C ILE A 132 12.36 16.72 -21.83
N GLU A 133 12.22 15.42 -21.55
CA GLU A 133 12.01 14.38 -22.59
C GLU A 133 10.53 14.13 -22.83
N HIS A 134 9.71 14.32 -21.80
CA HIS A 134 8.26 14.20 -21.88
C HIS A 134 7.58 15.49 -21.40
N PRO A 135 6.52 15.98 -22.06
CA PRO A 135 5.73 17.09 -21.53
C PRO A 135 5.20 16.77 -20.14
N PHE A 136 5.30 17.71 -19.19
CA PHE A 136 4.79 17.50 -17.84
C PHE A 136 3.29 17.20 -17.86
N SER A 137 2.83 16.28 -17.01
CA SER A 137 1.40 15.97 -16.88
C SER A 137 0.62 17.15 -16.25
N PRO A 138 -0.70 17.27 -16.50
CA PRO A 138 -1.54 18.29 -15.87
C PRO A 138 -1.46 18.26 -14.34
N GLU A 139 -1.45 17.07 -13.74
CA GLU A 139 -1.34 16.88 -12.29
C GLU A 139 -0.07 17.53 -11.71
N VAL A 140 1.10 17.22 -12.29
CA VAL A 140 2.38 17.75 -11.84
C VAL A 140 2.42 19.26 -12.01
N LYS A 141 1.85 19.80 -13.10
CA LYS A 141 1.74 21.25 -13.33
C LYS A 141 0.92 21.93 -12.25
N VAL A 142 -0.27 21.40 -11.93
CA VAL A 142 -1.15 21.97 -10.91
C VAL A 142 -0.44 21.99 -9.56
N ARG A 143 0.15 20.85 -9.16
CA ARG A 143 0.79 20.69 -7.85
C ARG A 143 2.10 21.45 -7.69
N ALA A 144 2.69 21.94 -8.77
CA ALA A 144 3.86 22.81 -8.74
C ALA A 144 3.55 24.31 -8.84
N GLY A 145 2.26 24.69 -8.90
CA GLY A 145 1.86 26.07 -9.15
C GLY A 145 2.16 26.55 -10.58
N GLY A 146 2.21 25.62 -11.53
CA GLY A 146 2.34 25.89 -12.97
C GLY A 146 3.65 25.41 -13.61
N GLU A 147 3.61 25.28 -14.94
CA GLU A 147 4.73 24.77 -15.74
C GLU A 147 6.00 25.63 -15.65
N LYS A 148 5.85 26.95 -15.47
CA LYS A 148 6.98 27.87 -15.29
C LYS A 148 7.82 27.52 -14.07
N ASN A 149 7.17 27.09 -12.98
CA ASN A 149 7.86 26.64 -11.77
C ASN A 149 8.61 25.32 -12.00
N LEU A 150 8.01 24.37 -12.71
CA LEU A 150 8.67 23.10 -13.06
C LEU A 150 9.92 23.33 -13.93
N LYS A 151 9.82 24.18 -14.95
CA LYS A 151 10.95 24.56 -15.80
C LYS A 151 12.06 25.25 -14.99
N LYS A 152 11.69 26.16 -14.08
CA LYS A 152 12.64 26.80 -13.16
C LYS A 152 13.31 25.78 -12.25
N PHE A 153 12.55 24.87 -11.65
CA PHE A 153 13.09 23.83 -10.78
C PHE A 153 14.02 22.89 -11.54
N THR A 154 13.68 22.50 -12.76
CA THR A 154 14.55 21.71 -13.65
C THR A 154 15.91 22.37 -13.84
N SER A 155 15.95 23.68 -14.13
CA SER A 155 17.20 24.42 -14.28
C SER A 155 18.00 24.51 -12.98
N LEU A 156 17.34 24.71 -11.83
CA LEU A 156 17.99 24.74 -10.52
C LEU A 156 18.55 23.37 -10.12
N LEU A 157 17.82 22.30 -10.43
CA LEU A 157 18.22 20.92 -10.16
C LEU A 157 19.44 20.52 -11.01
N ARG A 158 19.49 21.00 -12.26
CA ARG A 158 20.66 20.88 -13.16
C ARG A 158 21.89 21.56 -12.58
N ASP A 159 21.75 22.80 -12.09
CA ASP A 159 22.86 23.52 -11.43
C ASP A 159 23.33 22.78 -10.17
N PHE A 160 22.40 22.28 -9.35
CA PHE A 160 22.73 21.49 -8.16
C PHE A 160 23.51 20.21 -8.53
N ALA A 161 23.04 19.45 -9.52
CA ALA A 161 23.70 18.23 -9.98
C ALA A 161 25.14 18.49 -10.45
N ARG A 162 25.36 19.60 -11.16
CA ARG A 162 26.69 20.00 -11.64
C ARG A 162 27.61 20.46 -10.50
N ARG A 163 27.14 21.38 -9.65
CA ARG A 163 27.94 21.94 -8.54
C ARG A 163 28.36 20.88 -7.51
N THR A 164 27.52 19.88 -7.30
CA THR A 164 27.79 18.81 -6.35
C THR A 164 28.59 17.65 -6.95
N ASN A 165 28.81 17.66 -8.27
CA ASN A 165 29.30 16.53 -9.05
C ASN A 165 28.50 15.24 -8.76
N PHE A 166 27.16 15.37 -8.79
CA PHE A 166 26.23 14.33 -8.35
C PHE A 166 26.44 13.01 -9.09
N MET A 167 26.65 13.05 -10.41
CA MET A 167 26.79 11.81 -11.19
C MET A 167 28.06 11.04 -10.85
N ALA A 168 29.17 11.70 -10.52
CA ALA A 168 30.36 11.00 -10.03
C ALA A 168 30.08 10.33 -8.68
N PHE A 169 29.35 11.00 -7.77
CA PHE A 169 28.91 10.39 -6.51
C PHE A 169 28.04 9.16 -6.75
N PHE A 170 27.04 9.26 -7.63
CA PHE A 170 26.12 8.17 -7.96
C PHE A 170 26.83 6.99 -8.61
N GLN A 171 27.76 7.24 -9.53
CA GLN A 171 28.60 6.21 -10.16
C GLN A 171 29.50 5.51 -9.13
N ALA A 172 30.04 6.24 -8.15
CA ALA A 172 30.82 5.64 -7.08
C ALA A 172 30.00 4.73 -6.13
N GLN A 173 28.66 4.69 -6.25
CA GLN A 173 27.79 3.82 -5.46
C GLN A 173 27.24 2.60 -6.23
N GLN A 174 27.70 2.32 -7.45
CA GLN A 174 27.13 1.22 -8.25
C GLN A 174 27.19 -0.14 -7.54
N ASP A 175 28.29 -0.46 -6.85
CA ASP A 175 28.39 -1.71 -6.07
C ASP A 175 27.37 -1.78 -4.94
N TYR A 176 27.09 -0.64 -4.28
CA TYR A 176 26.05 -0.56 -3.26
C TYR A 176 24.67 -0.79 -3.88
N PHE A 177 24.36 -0.16 -5.01
CA PHE A 177 23.09 -0.34 -5.69
C PHE A 177 22.91 -1.77 -6.23
N ALA A 178 23.96 -2.39 -6.76
CA ALA A 178 23.94 -3.79 -7.20
C ALA A 178 23.53 -4.73 -6.05
N ARG A 179 24.07 -4.52 -4.84
CA ARG A 179 23.67 -5.28 -3.64
C ARG A 179 22.20 -5.13 -3.27
N LEU A 180 21.54 -4.03 -3.67
CA LEU A 180 20.10 -3.84 -3.48
C LEU A 180 19.30 -4.49 -4.61
N THR A 181 19.73 -4.34 -5.86
CA THR A 181 18.96 -4.76 -7.04
C THR A 181 19.08 -6.25 -7.35
N GLU A 182 20.25 -6.87 -7.15
CA GLU A 182 20.47 -8.28 -7.52
C GLU A 182 19.55 -9.28 -6.80
N PRO A 183 19.30 -9.16 -5.48
CA PRO A 183 18.33 -10.02 -4.80
C PRO A 183 16.92 -9.87 -5.39
N VAL A 184 16.53 -8.64 -5.73
CA VAL A 184 15.22 -8.35 -6.32
C VAL A 184 15.13 -8.92 -7.74
N ARG A 185 16.15 -8.74 -8.59
CA ARG A 185 16.22 -9.36 -9.92
C ARG A 185 16.10 -10.88 -9.84
N SER A 186 16.80 -11.51 -8.90
CA SER A 186 16.76 -12.96 -8.68
C SER A 186 15.39 -13.47 -8.24
N ILE A 187 14.66 -12.68 -7.45
CA ILE A 187 13.27 -12.97 -7.07
C ILE A 187 12.36 -12.86 -8.31
N LEU A 188 12.44 -11.74 -9.03
CA LEU A 188 11.53 -11.44 -10.14
C LEU A 188 11.75 -12.35 -11.35
N ALA A 189 12.96 -12.83 -11.59
CA ALA A 189 13.26 -13.80 -12.64
C ALA A 189 12.47 -15.12 -12.48
N LYS A 190 11.93 -15.40 -11.29
CA LYS A 190 11.12 -16.58 -10.99
C LYS A 190 9.61 -16.30 -11.04
N LEU A 191 9.22 -15.05 -11.31
CA LEU A 191 7.83 -14.59 -11.26
C LEU A 191 7.37 -14.12 -12.63
N ARG A 192 6.16 -14.54 -13.04
CA ARG A 192 5.51 -14.11 -14.28
C ARG A 192 4.76 -12.77 -14.09
N LEU A 193 5.44 -11.74 -13.58
CA LEU A 193 4.74 -10.51 -13.14
C LEU A 193 4.04 -9.78 -14.28
N VAL A 194 4.75 -9.56 -15.38
CA VAL A 194 4.28 -8.78 -16.52
C VAL A 194 3.22 -9.58 -17.27
N GLU A 195 3.53 -10.84 -17.57
CA GLU A 195 2.65 -11.73 -18.33
C GLU A 195 1.30 -11.90 -17.62
N THR A 196 1.32 -12.11 -16.30
CA THR A 196 0.10 -12.24 -15.50
C THR A 196 -0.79 -11.00 -15.63
N LEU A 197 -0.20 -9.80 -15.55
CA LEU A 197 -0.98 -8.55 -15.65
C LEU A 197 -1.51 -8.36 -17.07
N GLU A 198 -0.70 -8.58 -18.09
CA GLU A 198 -1.14 -8.39 -19.48
C GLU A 198 -2.20 -9.41 -19.89
N GLU A 199 -2.08 -10.67 -19.46
CA GLU A 199 -3.10 -11.70 -19.65
C GLU A 199 -4.40 -11.31 -18.93
N TYR A 200 -4.30 -10.78 -17.71
CA TYR A 200 -5.47 -10.34 -16.95
C TYR A 200 -6.14 -9.12 -17.58
N PHE A 201 -5.39 -8.09 -17.95
CA PHE A 201 -5.92 -6.85 -18.50
C PHE A 201 -6.24 -6.93 -20.00
N GLY A 202 -5.71 -7.93 -20.72
CA GLY A 202 -5.84 -8.04 -22.18
C GLY A 202 -5.14 -6.91 -22.93
N GLN A 203 -4.12 -6.30 -22.33
CA GLN A 203 -3.41 -5.14 -22.88
C GLN A 203 -1.92 -5.24 -22.53
N GLN A 204 -1.06 -4.93 -23.50
CA GLN A 204 0.38 -4.79 -23.30
C GLN A 204 0.80 -3.34 -23.12
N GLN A 205 1.98 -3.15 -22.55
CA GLN A 205 2.58 -1.83 -22.31
C GLN A 205 4.01 -1.77 -22.86
N SER A 206 4.52 -0.56 -23.10
CA SER A 206 5.87 -0.34 -23.66
C SER A 206 6.94 -0.97 -22.76
N SER A 207 6.92 -0.62 -21.46
CA SER A 207 7.88 -1.16 -20.50
C SER A 207 7.36 -1.15 -19.06
N TYR A 208 7.99 -1.98 -18.23
CA TYR A 208 7.73 -2.10 -16.80
C TYR A 208 9.03 -1.88 -16.03
N ASN A 209 9.03 -0.96 -15.07
CA ASN A 209 10.24 -0.49 -14.42
C ASN A 209 10.06 -0.49 -12.91
N ILE A 210 10.76 -1.38 -12.20
CA ILE A 210 10.83 -1.36 -10.74
C ILE A 210 12.04 -0.52 -10.36
N ILE A 211 11.79 0.63 -9.74
CA ILE A 211 12.85 1.49 -9.23
C ILE A 211 12.92 1.35 -7.71
N LEU A 212 14.04 0.83 -7.22
CA LEU A 212 14.32 0.79 -5.79
C LEU A 212 14.79 2.17 -5.33
N ALA A 213 14.03 2.80 -4.42
CA ALA A 213 14.29 4.13 -3.90
C ALA A 213 14.75 4.01 -2.42
N PRO A 214 16.04 3.73 -2.15
CA PRO A 214 16.55 3.41 -0.82
C PRO A 214 16.35 4.51 0.23
N LEU A 215 16.10 5.76 -0.19
CA LEU A 215 15.93 6.92 0.70
C LEU A 215 14.46 7.29 0.96
N PHE A 216 13.54 6.79 0.14
CA PHE A 216 12.14 7.19 0.16
C PHE A 216 11.37 6.52 1.31
N TRP A 217 10.19 7.06 1.59
CA TRP A 217 9.13 6.44 2.37
C TRP A 217 7.80 6.60 1.62
N GLY A 218 7.22 5.47 1.18
CA GLY A 218 6.04 5.41 0.32
C GLY A 218 6.35 4.76 -1.04
N ASN A 219 5.36 4.09 -1.63
CA ASN A 219 5.47 3.49 -2.96
C ASN A 219 4.63 4.31 -3.95
N TYR A 220 5.05 4.34 -5.21
CA TYR A 220 4.38 5.11 -6.25
C TYR A 220 4.38 4.37 -7.58
N GLY A 221 3.23 4.33 -8.25
CA GLY A 221 3.05 3.72 -9.57
C GLY A 221 2.88 4.71 -10.74
N PRO A 222 3.83 5.63 -11.03
CA PRO A 222 3.65 6.58 -12.12
C PRO A 222 3.78 5.89 -13.48
N ARG A 223 3.26 6.57 -14.51
CA ARG A 223 3.41 6.16 -15.92
C ARG A 223 3.76 7.34 -16.80
N LEU A 224 4.51 7.08 -17.86
CA LEU A 224 4.79 8.03 -18.93
C LEU A 224 4.26 7.50 -20.23
N LYS A 225 3.68 8.37 -21.05
CA LYS A 225 3.21 7.99 -22.38
C LYS A 225 4.40 7.65 -23.27
N ALA A 226 4.35 6.48 -23.89
CA ALA A 226 5.31 6.02 -24.90
C ALA A 226 4.64 6.03 -26.29
N ASP A 227 5.40 5.68 -27.34
CA ASP A 227 4.86 5.55 -28.69
C ASP A 227 3.77 4.47 -28.76
N GLN A 228 3.95 3.37 -28.01
CA GLN A 228 2.98 2.30 -27.84
C GLN A 228 2.64 2.12 -26.36
N GLY A 229 1.45 2.55 -25.94
CA GLY A 229 1.03 2.44 -24.54
C GLY A 229 1.83 3.34 -23.60
N TYR A 230 2.30 2.77 -22.49
CA TYR A 230 3.01 3.51 -21.44
C TYR A 230 4.30 2.83 -21.01
N ASP A 231 5.29 3.63 -20.62
CA ASP A 231 6.35 3.20 -19.72
C ASP A 231 5.84 3.29 -18.29
N ILE A 232 5.69 2.14 -17.65
CA ILE A 232 5.11 2.02 -16.32
C ILE A 232 6.23 1.86 -15.30
N TYR A 233 6.07 2.53 -14.17
CA TYR A 233 7.02 2.50 -13.07
C TYR A 233 6.36 2.01 -11.79
N ASN A 234 7.14 1.33 -10.97
CA ASN A 234 6.86 1.05 -9.57
C ASN A 234 8.08 1.52 -8.77
N ILE A 235 7.94 2.64 -8.08
CA ILE A 235 8.94 3.21 -7.20
C ILE A 235 8.74 2.59 -5.82
N VAL A 236 9.68 1.75 -5.40
CA VAL A 236 9.58 0.93 -4.20
C VAL A 236 10.48 1.48 -3.10
N SER A 237 9.88 1.76 -1.94
CA SER A 237 10.61 2.12 -0.72
C SER A 237 11.02 0.89 0.10
N PRO A 238 12.09 0.96 0.90
CA PRO A 238 12.45 -0.12 1.80
C PRO A 238 11.46 -0.27 2.96
N ILE A 239 11.23 -1.52 3.37
CA ILE A 239 10.34 -1.87 4.48
C ILE A 239 11.08 -1.79 5.82
N ARG A 240 12.34 -2.21 5.81
CA ARG A 240 13.23 -2.25 6.99
C ARG A 240 14.69 -2.34 6.56
N LEU A 241 15.59 -2.40 7.53
CA LEU A 241 16.95 -2.86 7.31
C LEU A 241 17.06 -4.38 7.51
N LYS A 242 17.85 -5.04 6.66
CA LYS A 242 18.28 -6.43 6.81
C LYS A 242 19.77 -6.47 6.59
N GLN A 243 20.53 -6.90 7.61
CA GLN A 243 22.01 -6.95 7.57
C GLN A 243 22.64 -5.59 7.16
N GLY A 244 22.11 -4.48 7.71
CA GLY A 244 22.61 -3.14 7.45
C GLY A 244 22.26 -2.55 6.07
N LEU A 245 21.51 -3.27 5.24
CA LEU A 245 21.04 -2.80 3.93
C LEU A 245 19.51 -2.55 3.93
N PRO A 246 19.03 -1.55 3.16
CA PRO A 246 17.62 -1.43 2.83
C PRO A 246 17.05 -2.72 2.24
N TYR A 247 15.99 -3.23 2.86
CA TYR A 247 15.29 -4.43 2.42
C TYR A 247 13.90 -4.07 1.92
N PHE A 248 13.63 -4.44 0.66
CA PHE A 248 12.44 -4.02 -0.08
C PHE A 248 11.31 -5.07 -0.12
N GLY A 249 11.51 -6.23 0.51
CA GLY A 249 10.50 -7.29 0.59
C GLY A 249 10.98 -8.63 0.04
N ASP A 250 10.17 -9.66 0.27
CA ASP A 250 10.33 -10.98 -0.34
C ASP A 250 9.51 -11.08 -1.64
N GLY A 251 9.53 -12.26 -2.27
CA GLY A 251 8.82 -12.46 -3.54
C GLY A 251 7.32 -12.23 -3.44
N VAL A 252 6.67 -12.63 -2.35
CA VAL A 252 5.23 -12.46 -2.17
C VAL A 252 4.88 -10.99 -2.02
N TYR A 253 5.64 -10.26 -1.18
CA TYR A 253 5.46 -8.82 -1.03
C TYR A 253 5.68 -8.08 -2.34
N PHE A 254 6.80 -8.35 -3.04
CA PHE A 254 7.13 -7.68 -4.30
C PHE A 254 6.09 -7.94 -5.38
N GLN A 255 5.60 -9.18 -5.47
CA GLN A 255 4.58 -9.56 -6.43
C GLN A 255 3.27 -8.82 -6.17
N SER A 256 2.80 -8.83 -4.92
CA SER A 256 1.60 -8.10 -4.50
C SER A 256 1.72 -6.59 -4.79
N LEU A 257 2.86 -5.98 -4.42
CA LEU A 257 3.10 -4.56 -4.64
C LEU A 257 3.22 -4.23 -6.13
N ALA A 258 3.96 -5.02 -6.91
CA ALA A 258 4.12 -4.80 -8.35
C ALA A 258 2.78 -4.89 -9.08
N TRP A 259 1.96 -5.88 -8.76
CA TRP A 259 0.62 -5.97 -9.35
C TRP A 259 -0.26 -4.79 -8.97
N HIS A 260 -0.21 -4.33 -7.72
CA HIS A 260 -0.96 -3.15 -7.28
C HIS A 260 -0.53 -1.89 -8.07
N GLU A 261 0.75 -1.53 -8.02
CA GLU A 261 1.25 -0.30 -8.62
C GLU A 261 1.13 -0.31 -10.14
N PHE A 262 1.42 -1.44 -10.80
CA PHE A 262 1.26 -1.55 -12.25
C PHE A 262 -0.20 -1.52 -12.70
N SER A 263 -1.14 -2.03 -11.88
CA SER A 263 -2.58 -2.01 -12.22
C SER A 263 -3.13 -0.59 -12.40
N HIS A 264 -2.59 0.41 -11.68
CA HIS A 264 -2.99 1.82 -11.90
C HIS A 264 -2.80 2.27 -13.35
N SER A 265 -1.79 1.73 -14.06
CA SER A 265 -1.54 2.10 -15.45
C SER A 265 -2.58 1.56 -16.43
N PHE A 266 -3.33 0.52 -16.05
CA PHE A 266 -4.44 -0.03 -16.83
C PHE A 266 -5.80 0.55 -16.39
N VAL A 267 -5.97 0.80 -15.08
CA VAL A 267 -7.25 1.24 -14.51
C VAL A 267 -7.45 2.75 -14.66
N ASN A 268 -6.45 3.56 -14.29
CA ASN A 268 -6.62 5.01 -14.27
C ASN A 268 -7.00 5.63 -15.64
N PRO A 269 -6.46 5.20 -16.81
CA PRO A 269 -6.89 5.78 -18.09
C PRO A 269 -8.36 5.51 -18.40
N LEU A 270 -8.90 4.37 -17.93
CA LEU A 270 -10.31 4.03 -18.11
C LEU A 270 -11.20 4.88 -17.21
N ALA A 271 -10.80 5.11 -15.96
CA ALA A 271 -11.52 6.05 -15.10
C ALA A 271 -11.44 7.50 -15.63
N GLU A 272 -10.31 7.92 -16.21
CA GLU A 272 -10.16 9.21 -16.88
C GLU A 272 -11.10 9.32 -18.10
N LYS A 273 -11.18 8.25 -18.91
CA LYS A 273 -12.08 8.15 -20.07
C LYS A 273 -13.56 8.23 -19.66
N TYR A 274 -13.95 7.57 -18.57
CA TYR A 274 -15.33 7.51 -18.07
C TYR A 274 -15.58 8.47 -16.89
N GLN A 275 -14.74 9.49 -16.71
CA GLN A 275 -14.78 10.34 -15.51
C GLN A 275 -16.13 11.03 -15.30
N ASP A 276 -16.80 11.44 -16.38
CA ASP A 276 -18.07 12.16 -16.29
C ASP A 276 -19.22 11.24 -15.90
N GLU A 277 -19.16 9.97 -16.31
CA GLU A 277 -20.07 8.92 -15.84
C GLU A 277 -19.83 8.63 -14.36
N LEU A 278 -18.58 8.41 -13.97
CA LEU A 278 -18.20 8.15 -12.58
C LEU A 278 -18.60 9.29 -11.64
N LYS A 279 -18.53 10.56 -12.07
CA LYS A 279 -18.95 11.72 -11.28
C LYS A 279 -20.44 11.66 -10.89
N LYS A 280 -21.30 10.99 -11.65
CA LYS A 280 -22.71 10.81 -11.30
C LYS A 280 -22.88 9.99 -10.00
N TYR A 281 -21.93 9.13 -9.69
CA TYR A 281 -21.94 8.24 -8.53
C TYR A 281 -21.18 8.81 -7.32
N ALA A 282 -20.83 10.09 -7.33
CA ALA A 282 -20.06 10.73 -6.26
C ALA A 282 -20.76 10.72 -4.88
N VAL A 283 -22.07 10.43 -4.84
CA VAL A 283 -22.84 10.19 -3.60
C VAL A 283 -22.26 9.04 -2.75
N LEU A 284 -21.48 8.15 -3.36
CA LEU A 284 -20.80 7.05 -2.67
C LEU A 284 -19.57 7.47 -1.88
N TYR A 285 -19.02 8.67 -2.12
CA TYR A 285 -17.79 9.12 -1.45
C TYR A 285 -17.98 9.58 0.00
N PRO A 286 -18.98 10.41 0.37
CA PRO A 286 -19.16 10.90 1.74
C PRO A 286 -19.14 9.81 2.83
N PRO A 287 -19.75 8.61 2.65
CA PRO A 287 -19.66 7.54 3.64
C PRO A 287 -18.23 7.10 3.95
N ILE A 288 -17.36 7.02 2.93
CA ILE A 288 -15.97 6.53 3.06
C ILE A 288 -14.92 7.64 3.21
N GLU A 289 -15.31 8.89 2.98
CA GLU A 289 -14.41 10.04 2.83
C GLU A 289 -13.38 10.15 3.96
N LYS A 290 -13.81 10.00 5.21
CA LYS A 290 -12.91 10.12 6.38
C LYS A 290 -11.77 9.08 6.33
N LYS A 291 -12.09 7.82 6.01
CA LYS A 291 -11.09 6.74 5.91
C LYS A 291 -10.22 6.89 4.66
N MET A 292 -10.80 7.37 3.56
CA MET A 292 -10.09 7.61 2.31
C MET A 292 -9.08 8.75 2.44
N LYS A 293 -9.49 9.90 3.00
CA LYS A 293 -8.61 11.05 3.26
C LYS A 293 -7.44 10.70 4.18
N ALA A 294 -7.67 9.88 5.21
CA ALA A 294 -6.60 9.41 6.10
C ALA A 294 -5.53 8.55 5.37
N GLN A 295 -5.87 8.02 4.19
CA GLN A 295 -4.98 7.25 3.32
C GLN A 295 -4.61 8.03 2.05
N ALA A 296 -4.76 9.37 2.06
CA ALA A 296 -4.47 10.28 0.94
C ALA A 296 -5.38 10.17 -0.31
N TYR A 297 -6.45 9.37 -0.26
CA TYR A 297 -7.46 9.34 -1.31
C TYR A 297 -8.48 10.45 -1.05
N THR A 298 -8.24 11.63 -1.63
CA THR A 298 -8.96 12.88 -1.25
C THR A 298 -10.18 13.20 -2.10
N SER A 299 -10.42 12.46 -3.18
CA SER A 299 -11.57 12.64 -4.08
C SER A 299 -12.22 11.31 -4.47
N TRP A 300 -13.46 11.41 -4.95
CA TRP A 300 -14.22 10.25 -5.43
C TRP A 300 -13.50 9.48 -6.53
N LEU A 301 -12.99 10.16 -7.57
CA LEU A 301 -12.32 9.50 -8.70
C LEU A 301 -11.03 8.79 -8.27
N ILE A 302 -10.28 9.38 -7.34
CA ILE A 302 -9.10 8.72 -6.75
C ILE A 302 -9.54 7.46 -6.00
N ALA A 303 -10.60 7.54 -5.20
CA ALA A 303 -11.14 6.38 -4.49
C ALA A 303 -11.62 5.29 -5.45
N VAL A 304 -12.29 5.62 -6.56
CA VAL A 304 -12.74 4.66 -7.57
C VAL A 304 -11.56 3.86 -8.13
N ASN A 305 -10.52 4.55 -8.59
CA ASN A 305 -9.31 3.90 -9.11
C ASN A 305 -8.74 2.90 -8.10
N GLU A 306 -8.64 3.33 -6.85
CA GLU A 306 -8.11 2.52 -5.78
C GLU A 306 -8.97 1.29 -5.47
N HIS A 307 -10.31 1.43 -5.44
CA HIS A 307 -11.22 0.30 -5.24
C HIS A 307 -11.08 -0.74 -6.36
N VAL A 308 -11.00 -0.30 -7.62
CA VAL A 308 -10.87 -1.21 -8.76
C VAL A 308 -9.51 -1.93 -8.73
N VAL A 309 -8.41 -1.21 -8.49
CA VAL A 309 -7.07 -1.82 -8.37
C VAL A 309 -7.03 -2.83 -7.22
N ARG A 310 -7.59 -2.50 -6.05
CA ARG A 310 -7.66 -3.40 -4.90
C ARG A 310 -8.50 -4.65 -5.19
N ALA A 311 -9.62 -4.51 -5.90
CA ALA A 311 -10.43 -5.64 -6.34
C ALA A 311 -9.65 -6.56 -7.31
N VAL A 312 -8.96 -5.98 -8.31
CA VAL A 312 -8.11 -6.74 -9.24
C VAL A 312 -7.01 -7.50 -8.50
N THR A 313 -6.28 -6.86 -7.59
CA THR A 313 -5.21 -7.53 -6.85
C THR A 313 -5.73 -8.66 -5.96
N SER A 314 -6.91 -8.51 -5.36
CA SER A 314 -7.58 -9.58 -4.60
C SER A 314 -7.97 -10.75 -5.51
N ARG A 315 -8.46 -10.47 -6.73
CA ARG A 315 -8.77 -11.50 -7.74
C ARG A 315 -7.52 -12.23 -8.25
N LEU A 316 -6.43 -11.53 -8.51
CA LEU A 316 -5.16 -12.14 -8.88
C LEU A 316 -4.68 -13.09 -7.77
N ALA A 317 -4.81 -12.70 -6.50
CA ALA A 317 -4.49 -13.57 -5.38
C ALA A 317 -5.38 -14.83 -5.34
N ALA A 318 -6.68 -14.68 -5.64
CA ALA A 318 -7.63 -15.80 -5.73
C ALA A 318 -7.23 -16.81 -6.81
N ARG A 319 -6.90 -16.32 -8.00
CA ARG A 319 -6.58 -17.14 -9.18
C ARG A 319 -5.24 -17.85 -9.10
N LEU A 320 -4.23 -17.17 -8.56
CA LEU A 320 -2.84 -17.61 -8.66
C LEU A 320 -2.36 -18.38 -7.43
N TYR A 321 -3.05 -18.21 -6.29
CA TYR A 321 -2.70 -18.92 -5.07
C TYR A 321 -3.87 -19.79 -4.58
N SER A 322 -4.97 -19.17 -4.15
CA SER A 322 -6.19 -19.89 -3.78
C SER A 322 -7.37 -18.94 -3.57
N PRO A 323 -8.62 -19.42 -3.75
CA PRO A 323 -9.81 -18.64 -3.42
C PRO A 323 -9.80 -18.09 -1.98
N GLN A 324 -9.24 -18.85 -1.03
CA GLN A 324 -9.15 -18.45 0.37
C GLN A 324 -8.20 -17.25 0.56
N LEU A 325 -7.06 -17.23 -0.14
CA LEU A 325 -6.12 -16.10 -0.09
C LEU A 325 -6.70 -14.86 -0.78
N GLY A 326 -7.46 -15.03 -1.86
CA GLY A 326 -8.24 -13.97 -2.49
C GLY A 326 -9.26 -13.33 -1.53
N GLU A 327 -10.05 -14.14 -0.83
CA GLU A 327 -11.02 -13.67 0.16
C GLU A 327 -10.34 -13.01 1.38
N GLN A 328 -9.18 -13.51 1.81
CA GLN A 328 -8.39 -12.88 2.87
C GLN A 328 -7.87 -11.50 2.46
N ALA A 329 -7.37 -11.36 1.23
CA ALA A 329 -6.97 -10.08 0.67
C ALA A 329 -8.16 -9.13 0.59
N LEU A 330 -9.29 -9.57 0.03
CA LEU A 330 -10.51 -8.78 -0.08
C LEU A 330 -10.98 -8.24 1.29
N LYS A 331 -11.06 -9.10 2.29
CA LYS A 331 -11.40 -8.71 3.67
C LYS A 331 -10.39 -7.75 4.28
N ALA A 332 -9.11 -7.84 3.92
CA ALA A 332 -8.11 -6.87 4.37
C ALA A 332 -8.38 -5.48 3.79
N GLU A 333 -8.86 -5.39 2.54
CA GLU A 333 -9.22 -4.13 1.89
C GLU A 333 -10.50 -3.53 2.47
N GLU A 334 -11.54 -4.34 2.71
CA GLU A 334 -12.76 -3.89 3.40
C GLU A 334 -12.45 -3.28 4.77
N ARG A 335 -11.54 -3.91 5.53
CA ARG A 335 -11.09 -3.41 6.84
C ARG A 335 -10.40 -2.05 6.77
N LYS A 336 -9.68 -1.76 5.69
CA LYS A 336 -9.07 -0.45 5.41
C LYS A 336 -10.10 0.61 4.99
N GLY A 337 -11.37 0.23 4.81
CA GLY A 337 -12.47 1.14 4.48
C GLY A 337 -12.87 1.13 3.01
N PHE A 338 -12.35 0.22 2.20
CA PHE A 338 -12.76 0.03 0.81
C PHE A 338 -14.06 -0.78 0.74
N ILE A 339 -15.15 -0.23 1.30
CA ILE A 339 -16.39 -1.00 1.51
C ILE A 339 -17.07 -1.44 0.20
N TYR A 340 -16.76 -0.79 -0.93
CA TYR A 340 -17.32 -1.12 -2.24
C TYR A 340 -16.47 -2.12 -3.02
N VAL A 341 -15.39 -2.65 -2.44
CA VAL A 341 -14.45 -3.54 -3.15
C VAL A 341 -15.06 -4.90 -3.48
N ARG A 342 -15.99 -5.41 -2.66
CA ARG A 342 -16.58 -6.75 -2.81
C ARG A 342 -17.46 -6.87 -4.06
N PRO A 343 -18.43 -5.97 -4.32
CA PRO A 343 -19.18 -5.98 -5.58
C PRO A 343 -18.29 -5.93 -6.83
N LEU A 344 -17.21 -5.15 -6.79
CA LEU A 344 -16.23 -5.11 -7.88
C LEU A 344 -15.49 -6.45 -8.03
N TYR A 345 -15.04 -7.04 -6.93
CA TYR A 345 -14.37 -8.34 -6.92
C TYR A 345 -15.26 -9.43 -7.53
N GLU A 346 -16.54 -9.48 -7.14
CA GLU A 346 -17.52 -10.43 -7.67
C GLU A 346 -17.77 -10.18 -9.17
N LYS A 347 -17.89 -8.93 -9.59
CA LYS A 347 -18.06 -8.59 -11.00
C LYS A 347 -16.81 -8.95 -11.84
N LEU A 348 -15.62 -8.86 -11.27
CA LEU A 348 -14.38 -9.27 -11.93
C LEU A 348 -14.25 -10.80 -12.09
N GLU A 349 -14.89 -11.59 -11.24
CA GLU A 349 -14.99 -13.04 -11.45
C GLU A 349 -15.82 -13.38 -12.70
N PHE A 350 -16.85 -12.58 -12.98
CA PHE A 350 -17.60 -12.69 -14.24
C PHE A 350 -16.72 -12.32 -15.44
N TYR A 351 -15.94 -11.24 -15.38
CA TYR A 351 -14.96 -10.89 -16.44
C TYR A 351 -14.01 -12.04 -16.77
N GLU A 352 -13.48 -12.67 -15.72
CA GLU A 352 -12.52 -13.75 -15.82
C GLU A 352 -13.05 -15.01 -16.50
N THR A 353 -14.37 -15.23 -16.45
CA THR A 353 -15.06 -16.39 -17.03
C THR A 353 -15.71 -16.09 -18.39
N HIS A 354 -15.76 -14.82 -18.80
CA HIS A 354 -16.40 -14.35 -20.03
C HIS A 354 -15.43 -13.60 -20.95
N ARG A 355 -14.17 -14.05 -21.01
CA ARG A 355 -13.10 -13.40 -21.79
C ARG A 355 -13.34 -13.43 -23.30
N ASP A 356 -14.15 -14.36 -23.81
CA ASP A 356 -14.54 -14.38 -25.22
C ASP A 356 -15.44 -13.18 -25.58
N GLN A 357 -16.26 -12.72 -24.64
CA GLN A 357 -17.10 -11.52 -24.79
C GLN A 357 -16.33 -10.24 -24.42
N TYR A 358 -15.43 -10.34 -23.45
CA TYR A 358 -14.63 -9.22 -22.96
C TYR A 358 -13.12 -9.56 -23.05
N PRO A 359 -12.51 -9.44 -24.25
CA PRO A 359 -11.11 -9.80 -24.44
C PRO A 359 -10.16 -8.93 -23.64
N SER A 360 -10.50 -7.66 -23.39
CA SER A 360 -9.72 -6.73 -22.57
C SER A 360 -10.52 -6.16 -21.40
N PHE A 361 -9.79 -5.68 -20.40
CA PHE A 361 -10.37 -4.96 -19.26
C PHE A 361 -11.02 -3.64 -19.69
N SER A 362 -10.55 -3.02 -20.79
CA SER A 362 -11.19 -1.85 -21.38
C SER A 362 -12.59 -2.17 -21.91
N ASP A 363 -12.77 -3.34 -22.54
CA ASP A 363 -14.07 -3.81 -23.04
C ASP A 363 -15.02 -4.13 -21.88
N PHE A 364 -14.46 -4.60 -20.75
CA PHE A 364 -15.22 -4.92 -19.56
C PHE A 364 -15.56 -3.70 -18.68
N TYR A 365 -14.79 -2.62 -18.75
CA TYR A 365 -14.95 -1.47 -17.84
C TYR A 365 -16.38 -0.90 -17.76
N PRO A 366 -17.18 -0.83 -18.85
CA PRO A 366 -18.59 -0.45 -18.77
C PRO A 366 -19.44 -1.31 -17.83
N GLU A 367 -19.10 -2.59 -17.65
CA GLU A 367 -19.76 -3.47 -16.69
C GLU A 367 -19.43 -3.11 -15.24
N LEU A 368 -18.25 -2.53 -14.97
CA LEU A 368 -17.91 -1.98 -13.66
C LEU A 368 -18.65 -0.66 -13.38
N LEU A 369 -18.96 0.14 -14.41
CA LEU A 369 -19.79 1.34 -14.26
C LEU A 369 -21.20 0.99 -13.78
N LYS A 370 -21.76 -0.13 -14.24
CA LYS A 370 -23.06 -0.64 -13.76
C LYS A 370 -23.03 -0.97 -12.26
N VAL A 371 -21.95 -1.56 -11.77
CA VAL A 371 -21.77 -1.82 -10.33
C VAL A 371 -21.80 -0.51 -9.54
N TRP A 372 -21.14 0.54 -10.02
CA TRP A 372 -21.19 1.85 -9.38
C TRP A 372 -22.59 2.48 -9.41
N ALA A 373 -23.32 2.32 -10.51
CA ALA A 373 -24.70 2.77 -10.64
C ALA A 373 -25.62 2.08 -9.62
N GLU A 374 -25.57 0.74 -9.57
CA GLU A 374 -26.34 -0.07 -8.62
C GLU A 374 -26.03 0.30 -7.17
N LEU A 375 -24.75 0.49 -6.83
CA LEU A 375 -24.35 0.96 -5.50
C LEU A 375 -24.91 2.35 -5.17
N ALA A 376 -24.96 3.26 -6.16
CA ALA A 376 -25.44 4.62 -5.97
C ALA A 376 -26.97 4.73 -5.82
N GLU A 377 -27.75 3.73 -6.24
CA GLU A 377 -29.19 3.64 -5.97
C GLU A 377 -29.47 3.40 -4.47
N HIS A 378 -28.58 2.67 -3.81
CA HIS A 378 -28.68 2.31 -2.40
C HIS A 378 -27.38 2.60 -1.64
N PRO A 379 -26.96 3.88 -1.53
CA PRO A 379 -25.72 4.22 -0.87
C PRO A 379 -25.80 3.80 0.61
N PRO A 380 -24.74 3.19 1.17
CA PRO A 380 -24.77 2.76 2.55
C PRO A 380 -24.92 3.97 3.48
N GLU A 381 -26.05 4.08 4.18
CA GLU A 381 -26.30 5.15 5.16
C GLU A 381 -25.33 5.10 6.33
N LYS A 382 -24.86 3.91 6.69
CA LYS A 382 -23.88 3.66 7.75
C LYS A 382 -22.91 2.56 7.34
N ILE A 383 -21.62 2.81 7.52
CA ILE A 383 -20.59 1.78 7.38
C ILE A 383 -20.67 0.84 8.59
N LEU A 384 -21.20 -0.36 8.38
CA LEU A 384 -21.13 -1.44 9.36
C LEU A 384 -19.66 -1.82 9.57
N PHE A 385 -19.22 -1.80 10.82
CA PHE A 385 -17.88 -2.24 11.18
C PHE A 385 -17.82 -3.77 11.14
N THR A 386 -17.10 -4.32 10.16
CA THR A 386 -16.91 -5.77 9.96
C THR A 386 -15.49 -6.24 10.32
N GLY A 387 -14.66 -5.35 10.89
CA GLY A 387 -13.25 -5.61 11.17
C GLY A 387 -12.95 -6.08 12.60
N PRO A 388 -11.74 -6.60 12.86
CA PRO A 388 -11.21 -6.80 14.21
C PRO A 388 -10.83 -5.45 14.85
N ILE A 389 -10.75 -5.42 16.19
CA ILE A 389 -10.60 -4.19 17.00
C ILE A 389 -9.41 -3.29 16.60
N ASN A 390 -8.34 -3.87 16.05
CA ASN A 390 -7.16 -3.15 15.56
C ASN A 390 -7.38 -2.39 14.23
N ALA A 391 -8.52 -2.58 13.56
CA ALA A 391 -8.91 -1.86 12.35
C ALA A 391 -9.54 -0.49 12.63
N VAL A 392 -9.88 -0.19 13.89
CA VAL A 392 -10.49 1.09 14.33
C VAL A 392 -9.57 1.93 15.21
N VAL A 393 -8.53 1.34 15.79
CA VAL A 393 -7.51 2.05 16.58
C VAL A 393 -6.44 2.60 15.65
N MET A 394 -6.57 3.88 15.28
CA MET A 394 -5.63 4.56 14.37
C MET A 394 -4.32 4.97 15.07
N ASP A 395 -4.41 5.46 16.30
CA ASP A 395 -3.24 5.76 17.12
C ASP A 395 -2.89 4.56 18.00
N ARG A 396 -2.03 3.69 17.48
CA ARG A 396 -1.58 2.48 18.20
C ARG A 396 -0.59 2.79 19.32
N ALA A 397 -0.04 4.02 19.37
CA ALA A 397 0.88 4.43 20.42
C ALA A 397 0.12 4.81 21.70
N ASN A 398 -1.10 5.32 21.61
CA ASN A 398 -1.89 5.76 22.77
C ASN A 398 -3.11 4.86 22.99
N VAL A 399 -2.86 3.60 23.34
CA VAL A 399 -3.92 2.57 23.55
C VAL A 399 -3.82 1.98 24.94
N VAL A 400 -4.98 1.73 25.56
CA VAL A 400 -5.13 0.97 26.81
C VAL A 400 -6.11 -0.18 26.57
N LEU A 401 -5.75 -1.37 27.02
CA LEU A 401 -6.59 -2.56 27.00
C LEU A 401 -7.20 -2.77 28.40
N VAL A 402 -8.52 -2.88 28.49
CA VAL A 402 -9.23 -3.04 29.77
C VAL A 402 -9.84 -4.43 29.86
N VAL A 403 -9.49 -5.19 30.90
CA VAL A 403 -9.98 -6.56 31.16
C VAL A 403 -11.06 -6.57 32.26
N PRO A 404 -12.01 -7.53 32.22
CA PRO A 404 -13.06 -7.61 33.24
C PRO A 404 -12.55 -8.17 34.56
N THR A 405 -13.19 -7.81 35.68
CA THR A 405 -12.92 -8.41 37.00
C THR A 405 -14.11 -9.15 37.60
N HIS A 406 -15.30 -9.07 36.99
CA HIS A 406 -16.56 -9.56 37.54
C HIS A 406 -17.34 -10.52 36.62
N GLU A 407 -16.69 -11.18 35.65
CA GLU A 407 -17.41 -12.15 34.81
C GLU A 407 -18.03 -13.25 35.68
N LYS A 408 -19.26 -13.65 35.34
CA LYS A 408 -19.99 -14.69 36.08
C LYS A 408 -19.27 -16.04 36.09
N ASP A 409 -18.49 -16.32 35.04
CA ASP A 409 -17.63 -17.50 34.92
C ASP A 409 -16.16 -17.10 35.11
N PRO A 410 -15.52 -17.46 36.24
CA PRO A 410 -14.11 -17.19 36.49
C PRO A 410 -13.16 -17.80 35.45
N ALA A 411 -13.50 -18.96 34.88
CA ALA A 411 -12.69 -19.58 33.83
C ALA A 411 -12.78 -18.78 32.52
N ALA A 412 -13.95 -18.25 32.20
CA ALA A 412 -14.12 -17.32 31.08
C ALA A 412 -13.34 -16.01 31.31
N GLN A 413 -13.36 -15.45 32.53
CA GLN A 413 -12.56 -14.28 32.88
C GLN A 413 -11.08 -14.51 32.61
N GLN A 414 -10.54 -15.63 33.11
CA GLN A 414 -9.13 -15.97 32.93
C GLN A 414 -8.77 -16.15 31.45
N LYS A 415 -9.65 -16.77 30.66
CA LYS A 415 -9.48 -16.90 29.20
C LYS A 415 -9.49 -15.53 28.51
N ILE A 416 -10.36 -14.62 28.91
CA ILE A 416 -10.38 -13.24 28.38
C ILE A 416 -9.04 -12.56 28.69
N HIS A 417 -8.53 -12.67 29.92
CA HIS A 417 -7.24 -12.07 30.29
C HIS A 417 -6.08 -12.63 29.45
N GLN A 418 -6.04 -13.95 29.24
CA GLN A 418 -5.04 -14.59 28.39
C GLN A 418 -5.15 -14.13 26.93
N TYR A 419 -6.36 -14.07 26.40
CA TYR A 419 -6.61 -13.59 25.05
C TYR A 419 -6.18 -12.13 24.87
N VAL A 420 -6.46 -11.26 25.83
CA VAL A 420 -6.06 -9.84 25.79
C VAL A 420 -4.53 -9.70 25.80
N LYS A 421 -3.80 -10.57 26.53
CA LYS A 421 -2.33 -10.61 26.45
C LYS A 421 -1.82 -11.01 25.06
N GLN A 422 -2.48 -11.95 24.38
CA GLN A 422 -2.13 -12.31 23.01
C GLN A 422 -2.40 -11.15 22.04
N ILE A 423 -3.55 -10.49 22.16
CA ILE A 423 -3.90 -9.31 21.36
C ILE A 423 -2.94 -8.15 21.60
N GLN A 424 -2.55 -7.89 22.85
CA GLN A 424 -1.53 -6.91 23.19
C GLN A 424 -0.21 -7.24 22.48
N SER A 425 0.30 -8.47 22.62
CA SER A 425 1.55 -8.88 22.00
C SER A 425 1.52 -8.71 20.47
N GLN A 426 0.42 -9.11 19.84
CA GLN A 426 0.30 -9.12 18.39
C GLN A 426 0.03 -7.73 17.79
N PHE A 427 -0.82 -6.92 18.43
CA PHE A 427 -1.36 -5.70 17.81
C PHE A 427 -1.00 -4.42 18.56
N PHE A 428 -0.69 -4.49 19.86
CA PHE A 428 -0.42 -3.35 20.73
C PHE A 428 0.82 -3.60 21.63
N PRO A 429 1.99 -3.92 21.05
CA PRO A 429 3.14 -4.40 21.82
C PRO A 429 3.56 -3.38 22.87
N GLY A 430 3.63 -3.81 24.12
CA GLY A 430 4.01 -2.98 25.26
C GLY A 430 3.00 -1.87 25.63
N ARG A 431 1.75 -1.92 25.16
CA ARG A 431 0.67 -1.03 25.63
C ARG A 431 0.05 -1.56 26.92
N PRO A 432 -0.36 -0.71 27.87
CA PRO A 432 -0.87 -1.16 29.16
C PRO A 432 -2.14 -2.03 29.05
N ILE A 433 -2.19 -3.08 29.86
CA ILE A 433 -3.41 -3.81 30.20
C ILE A 433 -3.75 -3.43 31.64
N MET A 434 -5.00 -3.03 31.88
CA MET A 434 -5.51 -2.71 33.22
C MET A 434 -6.84 -3.41 33.46
N THR A 435 -7.20 -3.60 34.72
CA THR A 435 -8.54 -4.05 35.10
C THR A 435 -9.56 -2.94 34.88
N ASP A 436 -10.82 -3.30 34.71
CA ASP A 436 -11.95 -2.37 34.68
C ASP A 436 -12.06 -1.52 35.96
N GLU A 437 -11.70 -2.07 37.13
CA GLU A 437 -11.65 -1.32 38.39
C GLU A 437 -10.54 -0.27 38.40
N GLU A 438 -9.33 -0.62 37.96
CA GLU A 438 -8.23 0.34 37.79
C GLU A 438 -8.58 1.42 36.77
N ALA A 439 -9.19 1.01 35.66
CA ALA A 439 -9.60 1.89 34.57
C ALA A 439 -10.64 2.93 35.00
N LEU A 440 -11.53 2.58 35.93
CA LEU A 440 -12.54 3.49 36.49
C LEU A 440 -11.94 4.61 37.36
N GLN A 441 -10.72 4.43 37.86
CA GLN A 441 -10.02 5.39 38.73
C GLN A 441 -9.02 6.28 37.98
N GLN A 442 -8.86 6.09 36.67
CA GLN A 442 -7.90 6.84 35.86
C GLN A 442 -8.60 7.78 34.87
N ASP A 443 -7.94 8.88 34.55
CA ASP A 443 -8.32 9.68 33.39
C ASP A 443 -7.85 8.97 32.12
N LEU A 444 -8.79 8.29 31.46
CA LEU A 444 -8.55 7.62 30.18
C LEU A 444 -8.79 8.53 28.97
N SER A 445 -9.12 9.81 29.17
CA SER A 445 -9.35 10.76 28.08
C SER A 445 -8.19 10.89 27.08
N PRO A 446 -6.89 10.70 27.40
CA PRO A 446 -5.82 10.77 26.41
C PRO A 446 -5.68 9.50 25.57
N TYR A 447 -6.27 8.37 25.97
CA TYR A 447 -6.07 7.07 25.33
C TYR A 447 -7.23 6.65 24.42
N ALA A 448 -6.93 5.81 23.43
CA ALA A 448 -7.91 4.92 22.82
C ALA A 448 -8.12 3.73 23.77
N VAL A 449 -9.37 3.49 24.18
CA VAL A 449 -9.70 2.45 25.16
C VAL A 449 -10.36 1.27 24.46
N VAL A 450 -9.80 0.08 24.67
CA VAL A 450 -10.29 -1.17 24.14
C VAL A 450 -10.76 -2.04 25.30
N ILE A 451 -12.08 -2.25 25.41
CA ILE A 451 -12.70 -2.86 26.59
C ILE A 451 -13.19 -4.27 26.26
N TYR A 452 -12.76 -5.25 27.06
CA TYR A 452 -13.14 -6.66 26.92
C TYR A 452 -14.07 -7.11 28.05
N GLY A 453 -14.99 -8.02 27.74
CA GLY A 453 -15.88 -8.63 28.70
C GLY A 453 -17.35 -8.34 28.44
N THR A 454 -18.20 -8.78 29.34
CA THR A 454 -19.64 -8.56 29.31
C THR A 454 -20.02 -7.28 30.05
N THR A 455 -21.25 -6.80 29.83
CA THR A 455 -21.81 -5.67 30.59
C THR A 455 -21.93 -5.97 32.08
N GLU A 456 -22.05 -7.24 32.44
CA GLU A 456 -22.09 -7.70 33.83
C GLU A 456 -20.67 -7.85 34.41
N GLY A 457 -19.71 -8.27 33.58
CA GLY A 457 -18.36 -8.60 34.02
C GLY A 457 -17.33 -7.48 33.94
N ASN A 458 -17.60 -6.44 33.15
CA ASN A 458 -16.76 -5.27 33.02
C ASN A 458 -17.50 -3.99 33.44
N ARG A 459 -17.16 -3.46 34.62
CA ARG A 459 -17.84 -2.29 35.22
C ARG A 459 -17.64 -1.00 34.43
N LEU A 460 -16.48 -0.85 33.77
CA LEU A 460 -16.23 0.29 32.89
C LEU A 460 -17.16 0.25 31.67
N LEU A 461 -17.32 -0.94 31.06
CA LEU A 461 -18.29 -1.16 29.98
C LEU A 461 -19.72 -0.92 30.44
N ALA A 462 -20.12 -1.43 31.61
CA ALA A 462 -21.44 -1.18 32.19
C ALA A 462 -21.75 0.33 32.32
N ARG A 463 -20.78 1.13 32.79
CA ARG A 463 -20.92 2.58 32.99
C ARG A 463 -21.03 3.36 31.68
N LEU A 464 -20.24 2.97 30.69
CA LEU A 464 -20.09 3.70 29.43
C LEU A 464 -21.17 3.33 28.42
N LEU A 465 -21.66 2.09 28.43
CA LEU A 465 -22.59 1.58 27.42
C LEU A 465 -23.88 2.41 27.28
N PRO A 466 -24.59 2.81 28.35
CA PRO A 466 -25.82 3.61 28.23
C PRO A 466 -25.62 4.96 27.52
N GLN A 467 -24.37 5.44 27.45
CA GLN A 467 -24.00 6.73 26.86
C GLN A 467 -23.60 6.61 25.38
N LEU A 468 -23.46 5.38 24.86
CA LEU A 468 -23.06 5.14 23.49
C LEU A 468 -24.28 4.98 22.57
N PRO A 469 -24.19 5.43 21.30
CA PRO A 469 -25.25 5.25 20.32
C PRO A 469 -25.22 3.82 19.73
N VAL A 470 -25.17 2.79 20.59
CA VAL A 470 -25.16 1.38 20.18
C VAL A 470 -26.08 0.54 21.06
N ARG A 471 -26.66 -0.51 20.49
CA ARG A 471 -27.49 -1.51 21.16
C ARG A 471 -26.93 -2.90 20.83
N PHE A 472 -26.81 -3.78 21.82
CA PHE A 472 -26.38 -5.17 21.56
C PHE A 472 -27.59 -6.06 21.27
N GLY A 473 -27.57 -6.76 20.14
CA GLY A 473 -28.40 -7.93 19.87
C GLY A 473 -27.66 -9.22 20.23
N LYS A 474 -28.36 -10.35 20.25
CA LYS A 474 -27.81 -11.67 20.68
C LYS A 474 -26.51 -12.10 19.97
N GLN A 475 -26.24 -11.62 18.76
CA GLN A 475 -25.04 -11.95 17.98
C GLN A 475 -24.45 -10.74 17.22
N ARG A 476 -24.90 -9.51 17.50
CA ARG A 476 -24.46 -8.33 16.73
C ARG A 476 -24.54 -7.06 17.53
N ILE A 477 -23.66 -6.11 17.23
CA ILE A 477 -23.79 -4.71 17.65
C ILE A 477 -24.70 -4.02 16.63
N MET A 478 -25.77 -3.40 17.10
CA MET A 478 -26.68 -2.57 16.32
C MET A 478 -26.35 -1.10 16.64
N ALA A 479 -26.19 -0.25 15.63
CA ALA A 479 -25.83 1.16 15.80
C ALA A 479 -26.77 2.10 15.03
#